data_AF-A0A846DJP0-F1
#
_entry.id   AF-A0A846DJP0-F1
#
_cell.length_a   1.000
_cell.length_b   1.000
_cell.length_c   1.000
_cell.angle_alpha   90.00
_cell.angle_beta   90.00
_cell.angle_gamma   90.00
#
_symmetry.space_group_name_H-M   'P 1'
#
loop_
_entity.id
_entity.type
_entity.pdbx_description
1 polymer ?
#
loop_
_entity_poly.entity_id
_entity_poly.type
_entity_poly.pdbx_seq_one_letter_code
_entity_poly.pdbx_strand_id
1 'polypeptide(L)'
;MYPKKVAQDTAKVLQSYLTYQAVKTIINQLSETNPGQAIWLSHYSDRNKIQDGEAYIQGLMSEDKELVMRILKVREHPALVLLDVPLP
;
A
#
# COMPACT_ATOMS: atom_id res chain seq x y z
N MET A 1 27.49 13.01 5.83
CA MET A 1 26.23 12.24 5.88
C MET A 1 25.17 13.15 6.49
N TYR A 2 24.07 13.45 5.81
CA TYR A 2 23.00 14.29 6.36
C TYR A 2 21.93 13.38 6.98
N PRO A 3 21.97 13.11 8.30
CA PRO A 3 21.08 12.12 8.94
C PRO A 3 19.60 12.41 8.68
N LYS A 4 19.23 13.70 8.56
CA LYS A 4 17.88 14.13 8.18
C LYS A 4 17.46 13.63 6.80
N LYS A 5 18.35 13.70 5.80
CA LYS A 5 18.05 13.27 4.43
C LYS A 5 17.87 11.75 4.37
N VAL A 6 18.77 11.02 5.04
CA VAL A 6 18.67 9.55 5.14
C VAL A 6 17.35 9.14 5.80
N ALA A 7 16.97 9.77 6.91
CA ALA A 7 15.70 9.49 7.59
C ALA A 7 14.48 9.76 6.68
N GLN A 8 14.49 10.85 5.92
CA GLN A 8 13.41 11.19 4.98
C GLN A 8 13.31 10.18 3.83
N ASP A 9 14.44 9.79 3.25
CA ASP A 9 14.48 8.82 2.15
C ASP A 9 14.01 7.44 2.65
N THR A 10 14.45 7.01 3.84
CA THR A 10 13.97 5.77 4.48
C THR A 10 12.47 5.81 4.75
N ALA A 11 11.93 6.93 5.25
CA ALA A 11 10.51 7.07 5.51
C ALA A 11 9.67 6.92 4.22
N LYS A 12 10.13 7.50 3.11
CA LYS A 12 9.49 7.32 1.79
C LYS A 12 9.47 5.86 1.35
N VAL A 13 10.59 5.16 1.49
CA VAL A 13 10.68 3.74 1.13
C VAL A 13 9.70 2.91 1.97
N LEU A 14 9.65 3.13 3.28
CA LEU A 14 8.72 2.44 4.18
C LEU A 14 7.27 2.76 3.82
N GLN A 15 6.93 4.00 3.51
CA GLN A 15 5.57 4.39 3.12
C GLN A 15 5.11 3.68 1.83
N SER A 16 5.97 3.61 0.81
CA SER A 16 5.67 2.85 -0.42
C SER A 16 5.47 1.37 -0.12
N TYR A 17 6.34 0.78 0.70
CA TYR A 17 6.25 -0.64 1.06
C TYR A 17 4.97 -0.97 1.84
N LEU A 18 4.60 -0.14 2.82
CA LEU A 18 3.36 -0.31 3.58
C LEU A 18 2.13 -0.13 2.69
N THR A 19 2.18 0.75 1.70
CA THR A 19 1.11 0.89 0.69
C THR A 19 0.96 -0.39 -0.13
N TYR A 20 2.06 -0.99 -0.58
CA TYR A 20 2.04 -2.28 -1.26
C TYR A 20 1.47 -3.42 -0.39
N GLN A 21 1.89 -3.51 0.87
CA GLN A 21 1.37 -4.53 1.79
C GLN A 21 -0.13 -4.32 2.05
N ALA A 22 -0.57 -3.08 2.24
CA ALA A 22 -1.99 -2.76 2.41
C ALA A 22 -2.83 -3.18 1.19
N VAL A 23 -2.34 -2.91 -0.04
CA VAL A 23 -3.02 -3.36 -1.26
C VAL A 23 -3.16 -4.88 -1.30
N LYS A 24 -2.09 -5.64 -1.00
CA LYS A 24 -2.18 -7.12 -0.92
C LYS A 24 -3.18 -7.60 0.11
N THR A 25 -3.17 -7.01 1.31
CA THR A 25 -4.15 -7.34 2.36
C THR A 25 -5.58 -7.11 1.89
N ILE A 26 -5.83 -5.99 1.21
CA ILE A 26 -7.15 -5.64 0.69
C ILE A 26 -7.57 -6.57 -0.44
N ILE A 27 -6.67 -6.93 -1.36
CA ILE A 27 -6.94 -7.92 -2.41
C ILE A 27 -7.35 -9.26 -1.79
N ASN A 28 -6.63 -9.73 -0.77
CA ASN A 28 -6.98 -10.99 -0.09
C ASN A 28 -8.36 -10.91 0.56
N GLN A 29 -8.66 -9.84 1.29
CA GLN A 29 -9.98 -9.63 1.90
C GLN A 29 -11.09 -9.57 0.83
N LEU A 30 -10.85 -8.84 -0.27
CA LEU A 30 -11.78 -8.75 -1.39
C LEU A 30 -11.95 -10.09 -2.10
N SER A 31 -10.96 -10.95 -2.13
CA SER A 31 -11.10 -12.27 -2.78
C SER A 31 -12.18 -13.13 -2.11
N GLU A 32 -12.45 -12.89 -0.83
CA GLU A 32 -13.50 -13.56 -0.07
C GLU A 32 -14.85 -12.81 -0.14
N THR A 33 -14.82 -11.48 -0.15
CA THR A 33 -16.06 -10.66 -0.02
C THR A 33 -16.57 -10.09 -1.34
N ASN A 34 -15.69 -9.82 -2.30
CA ASN A 34 -15.99 -9.23 -3.60
C ASN A 34 -14.89 -9.58 -4.65
N PRO A 35 -14.93 -10.81 -5.21
CA PRO A 35 -13.87 -11.31 -6.09
C PRO A 35 -13.63 -10.45 -7.33
N GLY A 36 -14.68 -9.81 -7.87
CA GLY A 36 -14.56 -8.94 -9.04
C GLY A 36 -13.68 -7.70 -8.76
N GLN A 37 -13.88 -7.07 -7.59
CA GLN A 37 -13.06 -5.92 -7.19
C GLN A 37 -11.62 -6.35 -6.83
N ALA A 38 -11.43 -7.57 -6.31
CA ALA A 38 -10.09 -8.13 -6.07
C ALA A 38 -9.29 -8.27 -7.39
N ILE A 39 -9.91 -8.85 -8.41
CA ILE A 39 -9.31 -9.01 -9.75
C ILE A 39 -9.00 -7.65 -10.37
N TRP A 40 -9.96 -6.72 -10.31
CA TRP A 40 -9.76 -5.38 -10.85
C TRP A 40 -8.59 -4.66 -10.17
N LEU A 41 -8.51 -4.69 -8.83
CA LEU A 41 -7.44 -4.05 -8.08
C LEU A 41 -6.07 -4.70 -8.35
N SER A 42 -6.03 -6.03 -8.51
CA SER A 42 -4.81 -6.74 -8.93
C SER A 42 -4.34 -6.24 -10.30
N HIS A 43 -5.22 -6.22 -11.30
CA HIS A 43 -4.87 -5.75 -12.64
C HIS A 43 -4.50 -4.26 -12.69
N TYR A 44 -5.16 -3.44 -11.88
CA TYR A 44 -4.77 -2.05 -11.71
C TYR A 44 -3.33 -1.95 -11.16
N SER A 45 -3.01 -2.75 -10.15
CA SER A 45 -1.68 -2.79 -9.51
C SER A 45 -0.58 -3.33 -10.41
N ASP A 46 -0.89 -4.24 -11.34
CA ASP A 46 0.07 -4.76 -12.32
C ASP A 46 0.44 -3.69 -13.37
N ARG A 47 -0.52 -2.83 -13.74
CA ARG A 47 -0.32 -1.77 -14.75
C ARG A 47 0.25 -0.48 -14.18
N ASN A 48 0.05 -0.21 -12.89
CA ASN A 48 0.48 1.02 -12.23
C ASN A 48 1.62 0.75 -11.25
N LYS A 49 2.71 1.51 -11.34
CA LYS A 49 3.91 1.29 -10.51
C LYS A 49 3.62 1.57 -9.02
N ILE A 50 3.36 0.52 -8.25
CA ILE A 50 3.17 0.61 -6.79
C ILE A 50 4.46 0.92 -6.00
N GLN A 51 5.62 0.90 -6.68
CA GLN A 51 6.92 1.28 -6.10
C GLN A 51 6.93 2.73 -5.60
N ASP A 52 6.17 3.62 -6.26
CA ASP A 52 5.84 4.94 -5.75
C ASP A 52 4.43 4.90 -5.18
N GLY A 53 4.32 4.64 -3.87
CA GLY A 53 3.03 4.45 -3.21
C GLY A 53 2.16 5.70 -3.25
N GLU A 54 2.75 6.90 -3.28
CA GLU A 54 1.97 8.15 -3.31
C GLU A 54 1.41 8.40 -4.70
N ALA A 55 2.23 8.23 -5.75
CA ALA A 55 1.75 8.32 -7.13
C ALA A 55 0.68 7.26 -7.44
N TYR A 56 0.86 6.04 -6.91
CA TYR A 56 -0.13 4.97 -7.01
C TYR A 56 -1.48 5.36 -6.39
N ILE A 57 -1.49 5.90 -5.17
CA ILE A 57 -2.71 6.36 -4.50
C ILE A 57 -3.38 7.50 -5.26
N GLN A 58 -2.60 8.46 -5.77
CA GLN A 58 -3.13 9.58 -6.55
C GLN A 58 -3.80 9.11 -7.85
N GLY A 59 -3.19 8.16 -8.55
CA GLY A 59 -3.78 7.52 -9.73
C GLY A 59 -5.09 6.82 -9.38
N LEU A 60 -5.09 6.03 -8.31
CA LEU A 60 -6.25 5.23 -7.90
C LEU A 60 -7.41 6.11 -7.40
N MET A 61 -7.13 7.28 -6.83
CA MET A 61 -8.13 8.23 -6.34
C MET A 61 -9.07 8.73 -7.44
N SER A 62 -8.61 8.72 -8.69
CA SER A 62 -9.41 9.10 -9.86
C SER A 62 -10.35 7.97 -10.32
N GLU A 63 -10.05 6.72 -9.95
CA GLU A 63 -10.77 5.51 -10.38
C GLU A 63 -11.71 5.00 -9.28
N ASP A 64 -11.22 4.87 -8.05
CA ASP A 64 -11.97 4.34 -6.91
C ASP A 64 -11.48 4.98 -5.58
N LYS A 65 -12.23 5.99 -5.13
CA LYS A 65 -11.95 6.73 -3.89
C LYS A 65 -12.14 5.87 -2.65
N GLU A 66 -13.05 4.90 -2.68
CA GLU A 66 -13.32 4.05 -1.53
C GLU A 66 -12.14 3.11 -1.27
N LEU A 67 -11.60 2.51 -2.34
CA LEU A 67 -10.38 1.70 -2.26
C LEU A 67 -9.20 2.52 -1.76
N VAL A 68 -9.03 3.77 -2.22
CA VAL A 68 -7.99 4.66 -1.67
C VAL A 68 -8.15 4.83 -0.17
N MET A 69 -9.34 5.20 0.32
CA MET A 69 -9.55 5.39 1.75
C MET A 69 -9.27 4.11 2.55
N ARG A 70 -9.64 2.95 2.02
CA ARG A 70 -9.34 1.65 2.64
C ARG A 70 -7.83 1.40 2.68
N ILE A 71 -7.09 1.67 1.61
CA ILE A 71 -5.63 1.51 1.58
C ILE A 71 -4.96 2.46 2.56
N LEU A 72 -5.38 3.72 2.61
CA LEU A 72 -4.85 4.73 3.54
C LEU A 72 -5.05 4.29 5.00
N LYS A 73 -6.22 3.74 5.33
CA LYS A 73 -6.49 3.22 6.69
C LYS A 73 -5.68 1.96 7.00
N VAL A 74 -5.56 1.06 6.04
CA VAL A 74 -4.85 -0.21 6.25
C VAL A 74 -3.35 0.00 6.34
N ARG A 75 -2.74 0.89 5.52
CA ARG A 75 -1.28 1.15 5.54
C ARG A 75 -0.77 1.77 6.86
N GLU A 76 -1.65 2.40 7.62
CA GLU A 76 -1.36 2.94 8.96
C GLU A 76 -1.49 1.88 10.07
N HIS A 77 -1.97 0.67 9.74
CA HIS A 77 -2.25 -0.35 10.73
C HIS A 77 -0.95 -0.94 11.32
N PRO A 78 -0.79 -1.00 12.66
CA PRO A 78 0.44 -1.47 13.31
C PRO A 78 0.87 -2.88 12.91
N ALA A 79 -0.10 -3.77 12.69
CA ALA A 79 0.16 -5.15 12.28
C ALA A 79 0.93 -5.27 10.94
N LEU A 80 0.86 -4.28 10.04
CA LEU A 80 1.66 -4.29 8.82
C LEU A 80 3.14 -4.00 9.07
N VAL A 81 3.45 -3.21 10.10
CA VAL A 81 4.83 -2.87 10.49
C VAL A 81 5.52 -4.08 11.13
N LEU A 82 4.76 -4.96 11.79
CA LEU A 82 5.27 -6.12 12.51
C LEU A 82 5.61 -7.32 11.61
N LEU A 83 5.21 -7.31 10.33
CA LEU A 83 5.45 -8.44 9.41
C LEU A 83 6.93 -8.62 9.00
N ASP A 84 7.81 -7.65 9.30
CA ASP A 84 9.23 -7.68 8.90
C ASP A 84 10.23 -7.43 10.05
N VAL A 85 9.79 -7.35 11.31
CA VAL A 85 10.71 -7.24 12.45
C VAL A 85 10.81 -8.62 13.10
N PRO A 86 11.91 -9.38 12.92
CA PRO A 86 12.17 -10.51 13.79
C PRO A 86 12.29 -9.96 15.21
N LEU A 87 11.42 -10.43 16.11
CA LEU A 87 11.56 -10.14 17.53
C LEU A 87 12.94 -10.63 17.98
N PRO A 88 13.72 -9.80 18.68
CA PRO A 88 15.03 -10.18 19.21
C PRO A 88 14.93 -11.31 20.24
#